data_AF-A0A0G4IEU3-F1
#
_entry.id   AF-A0A0G4IEU3-F1
#
_cell.length_a   1.000
_cell.length_b   1.000
_cell.length_c   1.000
_cell.angle_alpha   90.00
_cell.angle_beta   90.00
_cell.angle_gamma   90.00
#
_symmetry.space_group_name_H-M   'P 1'
#
loop_
_entity.id
_entity.type
_entity.pdbx_description
1 polymer ?
#
loop_
_entity_poly.entity_id
_entity_poly.type
_entity_poly.pdbx_seq_one_letter_code
_entity_poly.pdbx_strand_id
1 'polypeptide(L)'
;MPREGLPTLTPLLITEEDIAAVAHCLQGSAGPSEFDNTQLHTAVLSLGRESRELREELANLATEMGRRVFEWDQVKALMACRLLVLDKCPGVCPVRIGEAIRRLLGKAVIKETREELQEACGADQLCSGLMGGLEGGIHAVRELWETFTQEAGDNPEKAFGTLLIDAENAFNAVNRTARLWNARILWPRASTFLFNCYRGDAELFLRGTHGTTTISSREGWT
;
A
#
# COMPACT_ATOMS: atom_id res chain seq x y z
N MET A 1 -9.52 12.33 -20.57
CA MET A 1 -8.17 11.74 -20.55
C MET A 1 -7.63 11.74 -21.97
N PRO A 2 -6.53 12.43 -22.28
CA PRO A 2 -5.99 12.45 -23.63
C PRO A 2 -5.62 11.03 -24.06
N ARG A 3 -5.94 10.67 -25.30
CA ARG A 3 -5.56 9.42 -25.96
C ARG A 3 -4.10 9.50 -26.43
N GLU A 4 -3.18 9.80 -25.52
CA GLU A 4 -1.75 9.60 -25.73
C GLU A 4 -1.39 8.21 -25.19
N GLY A 5 -0.42 7.55 -25.83
CA GLY A 5 -0.10 6.14 -25.58
C GLY A 5 0.12 5.83 -24.10
N LEU A 6 -0.27 4.62 -23.67
CA LEU A 6 -0.02 4.17 -22.30
C LEU A 6 1.48 4.30 -21.96
N PRO A 7 1.85 4.73 -20.74
CA PRO A 7 3.24 4.81 -20.34
C PRO A 7 3.96 3.48 -20.55
N THR A 8 5.20 3.53 -21.01
CA THR A 8 6.03 2.34 -21.16
C THR A 8 6.21 1.66 -19.81
N LEU A 9 6.10 0.32 -19.78
CA LEU A 9 6.40 -0.44 -18.58
C LEU A 9 7.92 -0.53 -18.43
N THR A 10 8.48 0.34 -17.59
CA THR A 10 9.87 0.22 -17.16
C THR A 10 10.02 -1.05 -16.31
N PRO A 11 11.07 -1.84 -16.50
CA PRO A 11 11.32 -3.00 -15.66
C PRO A 11 11.47 -2.62 -14.18
N LEU A 12 10.77 -3.36 -13.32
CA LEU A 12 11.06 -3.41 -11.89
C LEU A 12 12.24 -4.36 -11.67
N LEU A 13 13.23 -3.95 -10.89
CA LEU A 13 14.33 -4.79 -10.45
C LEU A 13 14.47 -4.60 -8.95
N ILE A 14 14.40 -5.71 -8.21
CA ILE A 14 14.63 -5.76 -6.77
C ILE A 14 15.90 -6.57 -6.56
N THR A 15 16.81 -6.11 -5.68
CA THR A 15 18.06 -6.82 -5.35
C THR A 15 18.00 -7.47 -3.96
N GLU A 16 18.98 -8.33 -3.64
CA GLU A 16 19.08 -8.93 -2.31
C GLU A 16 19.35 -7.89 -1.21
N GLU A 17 19.99 -6.77 -1.56
CA GLU A 17 20.26 -5.64 -0.68
C GLU A 17 18.98 -4.85 -0.37
N ASP A 18 18.08 -4.71 -1.36
CA ASP A 18 16.77 -4.11 -1.13
C ASP A 18 15.96 -4.92 -0.14
N ILE A 19 15.97 -6.25 -0.30
CA ILE A 19 15.31 -7.16 0.63
C ILE A 19 15.94 -7.05 2.03
N ALA A 20 17.26 -7.04 2.14
CA ALA A 20 17.95 -6.89 3.41
C ALA A 20 17.61 -5.56 4.11
N ALA A 21 17.68 -4.45 3.36
CA ALA A 21 17.38 -3.11 3.86
C ALA A 21 15.95 -3.01 4.38
N VAL A 22 14.98 -3.58 3.67
CA VAL A 22 13.59 -3.61 4.11
C VAL A 22 13.42 -4.52 5.33
N ALA A 23 14.06 -5.69 5.35
CA ALA A 23 13.94 -6.65 6.46
C ALA A 23 14.43 -6.05 7.80
N HIS A 24 15.46 -5.20 7.80
CA HIS A 24 15.93 -4.51 9.00
C HIS A 24 14.89 -3.57 9.62
N CYS A 25 14.03 -2.97 8.80
CA CYS A 25 13.05 -1.97 9.23
C CYS A 25 11.61 -2.48 9.23
N LEU A 26 11.36 -3.69 8.70
CA LEU A 26 10.02 -4.25 8.67
C LEU A 26 9.55 -4.52 10.10
N GLN A 27 8.28 -4.24 10.35
CA GLN A 27 7.63 -4.46 11.64
C GLN A 27 6.19 -4.94 11.38
N GLY A 28 5.58 -5.55 12.39
CA GLY A 28 4.18 -5.96 12.38
C GLY A 28 3.98 -7.46 12.62
N SER A 29 2.76 -7.80 13.03
CA SER A 29 2.40 -9.15 13.45
C SER A 29 2.33 -10.16 12.29
N ALA A 30 2.31 -11.44 12.62
CA ALA A 30 2.15 -12.52 11.65
C ALA A 30 0.85 -12.45 10.83
N GLY A 31 0.92 -12.98 9.61
CA GLY A 31 -0.23 -13.28 8.76
C GLY A 31 -0.90 -14.62 9.14
N PRO A 32 -1.63 -15.25 8.21
CA PRO A 32 -2.28 -16.55 8.41
C PRO A 32 -1.35 -17.68 8.87
N SER A 33 -0.13 -17.74 8.33
CA SER A 33 0.87 -18.77 8.63
C SER A 33 1.45 -18.71 10.04
N GLU A 34 1.15 -17.66 10.81
CA GLU A 34 1.84 -17.31 12.06
C GLU A 34 3.32 -16.94 11.89
N PHE A 35 3.83 -16.91 10.66
CA PHE A 35 5.18 -16.45 10.37
C PHE A 35 5.28 -14.93 10.54
N ASP A 36 5.95 -14.52 11.61
CA ASP A 36 6.06 -13.11 12.01
C ASP A 36 7.34 -12.44 11.49
N ASN A 37 7.49 -11.16 11.86
CA ASN A 37 8.63 -10.37 11.45
C ASN A 37 9.95 -10.81 12.10
N THR A 38 9.91 -11.36 13.32
CA THR A 38 11.12 -11.83 14.02
C THR A 38 11.67 -13.05 13.30
N GLN A 39 10.80 -14.00 12.97
CA GLN A 39 11.16 -15.20 12.21
C GLN A 39 11.65 -14.84 10.81
N LEU A 40 10.97 -13.89 10.14
CA LEU A 40 11.42 -13.37 8.85
C LEU A 40 12.82 -12.75 8.96
N HIS A 41 13.06 -11.88 9.95
CA HIS A 41 14.36 -11.25 10.16
C HIS A 41 15.46 -12.30 10.34
N THR A 42 15.24 -13.31 11.19
CA THR A 42 16.19 -14.42 11.37
C THR A 42 16.43 -15.16 10.07
N ALA A 43 15.37 -15.54 9.34
CA ALA A 43 15.48 -16.29 8.09
C ALA A 43 16.24 -15.52 7.01
N VAL A 44 16.05 -14.21 6.93
CA VAL A 44 16.56 -13.35 5.84
C VAL A 44 17.94 -12.76 6.16
N LEU A 45 18.32 -12.63 7.44
CA LEU A 45 19.52 -11.88 7.85
C LEU A 45 20.51 -12.66 8.72
N SER A 46 20.10 -13.74 9.40
CA SER A 46 20.90 -14.30 10.50
C SER A 46 21.54 -15.67 10.21
N LEU A 47 21.19 -16.33 9.11
CA LEU A 47 21.63 -17.69 8.77
C LEU A 47 22.69 -17.70 7.66
N GLY A 48 23.58 -16.71 7.63
CA GLY A 48 24.73 -16.70 6.72
C GLY A 48 24.36 -16.87 5.23
N ARG A 49 24.81 -17.99 4.63
CA ARG A 49 24.63 -18.26 3.20
C ARG A 49 23.16 -18.53 2.85
N GLU A 50 22.45 -19.28 3.68
CA GLU A 50 21.06 -19.65 3.49
C GLU A 50 20.15 -18.41 3.52
N SER A 51 20.45 -17.46 4.41
CA SER A 51 19.79 -16.15 4.43
C SER A 51 20.04 -15.34 3.16
N ARG A 52 21.24 -15.42 2.59
CA ARG A 52 21.55 -14.76 1.32
C ARG A 52 20.79 -15.37 0.16
N GLU A 53 20.84 -16.70 0.01
CA GLU A 53 20.10 -17.41 -1.06
C GLU A 53 18.60 -17.13 -0.97
N LEU A 54 18.03 -17.08 0.25
CA LEU A 54 16.64 -16.69 0.45
C LEU A 54 16.36 -15.24 0.00
N ARG A 55 17.27 -14.29 0.27
CA ARG A 55 17.13 -12.90 -0.19
C ARG A 55 17.15 -12.81 -1.72
N GLU A 56 18.04 -13.54 -2.38
CA GLU A 56 18.11 -13.61 -3.84
C GLU A 56 16.79 -14.14 -4.43
N GLU A 57 16.24 -15.23 -3.88
CA GLU A 57 14.96 -15.80 -4.31
C GLU A 57 13.76 -14.87 -4.07
N LEU A 58 13.73 -14.17 -2.92
CA LEU A 58 12.68 -13.20 -2.62
C LEU A 58 12.75 -11.97 -3.55
N ALA A 59 13.95 -11.50 -3.86
CA ALA A 59 14.19 -10.43 -4.80
C ALA A 59 13.76 -10.82 -6.23
N ASN A 60 14.10 -12.04 -6.65
CA ASN A 60 13.65 -12.63 -7.91
C ASN A 60 12.13 -12.73 -7.98
N LEU A 61 11.47 -13.18 -6.90
CA LEU A 61 10.01 -13.26 -6.83
C LEU A 61 9.35 -11.89 -6.97
N ALA A 62 9.82 -10.86 -6.24
CA ALA A 62 9.28 -9.50 -6.35
C ALA A 62 9.46 -8.92 -7.75
N THR A 63 10.64 -9.10 -8.34
CA THR A 63 10.97 -8.70 -9.72
C THR A 63 10.04 -9.38 -10.71
N GLU A 64 9.86 -10.69 -10.60
CA GLU A 64 9.00 -11.45 -11.50
C GLU A 64 7.53 -11.06 -11.38
N MET A 65 7.05 -10.80 -10.16
CA MET A 65 5.70 -10.26 -9.90
C MET A 65 5.52 -8.86 -10.49
N GLY A 66 6.59 -8.07 -10.68
CA GLY A 66 6.56 -6.80 -11.41
C GLY A 66 6.67 -6.95 -12.93
N ARG A 67 7.24 -8.06 -13.41
CA ARG A 67 7.51 -8.30 -14.83
C ARG A 67 6.35 -8.95 -15.57
N ARG A 68 5.69 -9.95 -14.96
CA ARG A 68 4.61 -10.70 -15.60
C ARG A 68 3.40 -10.86 -14.70
N VAL A 69 2.27 -11.14 -15.33
CA VAL A 69 1.05 -11.54 -14.63
C VAL A 69 1.14 -13.05 -14.35
N PHE A 70 0.91 -13.44 -13.09
CA PHE A 70 0.86 -14.85 -12.69
C PHE A 70 -0.52 -15.44 -12.96
N GLU A 71 -0.73 -16.74 -12.80
CA GLU A 71 -2.09 -17.28 -12.62
C GLU A 71 -2.54 -17.09 -11.16
N TRP A 72 -3.85 -16.91 -10.91
CA TRP A 72 -4.30 -16.55 -9.54
C TRP A 72 -3.95 -17.65 -8.54
N ASP A 73 -4.08 -18.90 -8.94
CA ASP A 73 -3.72 -20.05 -8.11
C ASP A 73 -2.25 -20.09 -7.69
N GLN A 74 -1.36 -19.43 -8.44
CA GLN A 74 0.06 -19.34 -8.10
C GLN A 74 0.35 -18.32 -6.99
N VAL A 75 -0.52 -17.33 -6.79
CA VAL A 75 -0.28 -16.19 -5.86
C VAL A 75 -1.32 -16.08 -4.75
N LYS A 76 -2.48 -16.74 -4.86
CA LYS A 76 -3.60 -16.59 -3.92
C LYS A 76 -3.23 -16.87 -2.46
N ALA A 77 -2.37 -17.86 -2.22
CA ALA A 77 -1.92 -18.20 -0.86
C ALA A 77 -1.09 -17.06 -0.24
N LEU A 78 -0.19 -16.44 -1.02
CA LEU A 78 0.57 -15.29 -0.56
C LEU A 78 -0.34 -14.07 -0.30
N MET A 79 -1.48 -13.98 -1.01
CA MET A 79 -2.45 -12.90 -0.87
C MET A 79 -3.43 -13.08 0.29
N ALA A 80 -3.46 -14.24 0.94
CA ALA A 80 -4.25 -14.47 2.13
C ALA A 80 -3.87 -13.49 3.27
N CYS A 81 -4.84 -13.21 4.13
CA CYS A 81 -4.64 -12.31 5.27
C CYS A 81 -5.26 -12.87 6.54
N ARG A 82 -4.62 -12.58 7.68
CA ARG A 82 -5.24 -12.74 8.99
C ARG A 82 -6.10 -11.51 9.25
N LEU A 83 -7.37 -11.72 9.56
CA LEU A 83 -8.31 -10.65 9.86
C LEU A 83 -8.34 -10.40 11.37
N LEU A 84 -8.16 -9.14 11.75
CA LEU A 84 -8.41 -8.65 13.10
C LEU A 84 -9.49 -7.58 13.05
N VAL A 85 -10.39 -7.55 14.03
CA VAL A 85 -11.43 -6.53 14.14
C VAL A 85 -11.06 -5.64 15.32
N LEU A 86 -10.63 -4.40 15.04
CA LEU A 86 -10.31 -3.42 16.08
C LEU A 86 -11.55 -2.59 16.42
N ASP A 87 -11.65 -2.18 17.69
CA ASP A 87 -12.69 -1.23 18.12
C ASP A 87 -12.31 0.19 17.66
N LYS A 88 -13.25 0.87 16.99
CA LYS A 88 -13.09 2.25 16.50
C LYS A 88 -13.86 3.28 17.35
N CYS A 89 -14.71 2.83 18.27
CA CYS A 89 -15.54 3.65 19.18
C CYS A 89 -16.07 4.98 18.59
N PRO A 90 -17.27 5.01 17.94
CA PRO A 90 -18.14 3.87 17.67
C PRO A 90 -17.73 3.10 16.40
N GLY A 91 -18.12 1.83 16.33
CA GLY A 91 -17.93 0.97 15.16
C GLY A 91 -16.67 0.13 15.19
N VAL A 92 -16.34 -0.47 14.05
CA VAL A 92 -15.21 -1.41 13.92
C VAL A 92 -14.25 -0.98 12.83
N CYS A 93 -12.96 -1.24 13.05
CA CYS A 93 -11.88 -1.06 12.09
C CYS A 93 -11.19 -2.40 11.86
N PRO A 94 -11.64 -3.20 10.89
CA PRO A 94 -10.97 -4.45 10.61
C PRO A 94 -9.68 -4.22 9.83
N VAL A 95 -8.66 -4.98 10.22
CA VAL A 95 -7.31 -4.90 9.71
C VAL A 95 -6.94 -6.24 9.11
N ARG A 96 -6.42 -6.17 7.88
CA ARG A 96 -5.94 -7.33 7.13
C ARG A 96 -4.43 -7.41 7.26
N ILE A 97 -3.96 -8.40 7.97
CA ILE A 97 -2.53 -8.65 8.15
C ILE A 97 -2.12 -9.70 7.12
N GLY A 98 -1.50 -9.25 6.03
CA GLY A 98 -0.87 -10.14 5.06
C GLY A 98 0.36 -10.84 5.63
N GLU A 99 0.77 -11.92 4.96
CA GLU A 99 2.01 -12.64 5.25
C GLU A 99 3.21 -11.69 5.38
N ALA A 100 4.13 -12.00 6.30
CA ALA A 100 5.33 -11.19 6.50
C ALA A 100 6.15 -11.08 5.21
N ILE A 101 6.24 -12.17 4.44
CA ILE A 101 6.86 -12.20 3.11
C ILE A 101 6.14 -11.25 2.15
N ARG A 102 4.80 -11.28 2.06
CA ARG A 102 4.05 -10.35 1.18
C ARG A 102 4.35 -8.88 1.52
N ARG A 103 4.42 -8.54 2.81
CA ARG A 103 4.73 -7.19 3.28
C ARG A 103 6.17 -6.78 2.95
N LEU A 104 7.12 -7.71 3.07
CA LEU A 104 8.52 -7.54 2.66
C LEU A 104 8.61 -7.21 1.16
N LEU A 105 8.02 -8.05 0.30
CA LEU A 105 8.05 -7.83 -1.15
C LEU A 105 7.42 -6.48 -1.52
N GLY A 106 6.23 -6.19 -0.98
CA GLY A 106 5.55 -4.91 -1.24
C GLY A 106 6.36 -3.70 -0.80
N LYS A 107 7.04 -3.76 0.36
CA LYS A 107 7.94 -2.68 0.80
C LYS A 107 9.20 -2.57 -0.04
N ALA A 108 9.74 -3.66 -0.56
CA ALA A 108 10.85 -3.61 -1.51
C ALA A 108 10.44 -2.92 -2.82
N VAL A 109 9.26 -3.24 -3.36
CA VAL A 109 8.71 -2.53 -4.52
C VAL A 109 8.52 -1.04 -4.21
N ILE A 110 7.96 -0.69 -3.05
CA ILE A 110 7.80 0.72 -2.65
C ILE A 110 9.16 1.40 -2.54
N LYS A 111 10.18 0.76 -1.93
CA LYS A 111 11.53 1.33 -1.82
C LYS A 111 12.06 1.77 -3.18
N GLU A 112 11.90 0.93 -4.20
CA GLU A 112 12.43 1.18 -5.55
C GLU A 112 11.59 2.13 -6.42
N THR A 113 10.32 2.34 -6.07
CA THR A 113 9.37 3.06 -6.94
C THR A 113 8.65 4.21 -6.24
N ARG A 114 8.97 4.51 -4.98
CA ARG A 114 8.32 5.57 -4.19
C ARG A 114 8.47 6.96 -4.82
N GLU A 115 9.59 7.24 -5.46
CA GLU A 115 9.89 8.58 -6.00
C GLU A 115 8.95 8.88 -7.16
N GLU A 116 8.72 7.89 -8.04
CA GLU A 116 7.73 7.95 -9.12
C GLU A 116 6.31 8.20 -8.59
N LEU A 117 5.94 7.53 -7.48
CA LEU A 117 4.64 7.74 -6.85
C LEU A 117 4.51 9.14 -6.23
N GLN A 118 5.56 9.63 -5.56
CA GLN A 118 5.59 10.97 -4.97
C GLN A 118 5.50 12.05 -6.06
N GLU A 119 6.21 11.88 -7.16
CA GLU A 119 6.14 12.77 -8.32
C GLU A 119 4.74 12.79 -8.93
N ALA A 120 4.14 11.62 -9.17
CA ALA A 120 2.78 11.51 -9.70
C ALA A 120 1.72 12.11 -8.77
N CYS A 121 1.94 12.05 -7.46
CA CYS A 121 1.05 12.60 -6.44
C CYS A 121 1.22 14.11 -6.20
N GLY A 122 2.42 14.65 -6.43
CA GLY A 122 2.74 16.05 -6.18
C GLY A 122 2.58 16.46 -4.71
N ALA A 123 2.53 17.78 -4.48
CA ALA A 123 2.38 18.35 -3.14
C ALA A 123 0.93 18.33 -2.63
N ASP A 124 -0.06 18.20 -3.51
CA ASP A 124 -1.49 18.24 -3.16
C ASP A 124 -1.95 16.96 -2.45
N GLN A 125 -1.27 15.84 -2.70
CA GLN A 125 -1.60 14.55 -2.10
C GLN A 125 -0.68 14.25 -0.91
N LEU A 126 -1.15 14.62 0.28
CA LEU A 126 -0.41 14.48 1.54
C LEU A 126 -0.17 13.02 1.96
N CYS A 127 -0.93 12.06 1.41
CA CYS A 127 -0.80 10.64 1.74
C CYS A 127 0.24 9.88 0.89
N SER A 128 0.97 10.56 0.00
CA SER A 128 2.02 9.97 -0.85
C SER A 128 3.33 9.64 -0.11
N GLY A 129 3.44 10.04 1.16
CA GLY A 129 4.64 9.84 1.98
C GLY A 129 5.74 10.87 1.70
N LEU A 130 5.40 12.03 1.12
CA LEU A 130 6.31 13.16 0.96
C LEU A 130 6.88 13.58 2.32
N MET A 131 8.20 13.73 2.41
CA MET A 131 8.88 14.14 3.64
C MET A 131 8.42 15.54 4.06
N GLY A 132 7.94 15.68 5.30
CA GLY A 132 7.38 16.94 5.79
C GLY A 132 6.04 17.33 5.15
N GLY A 133 5.40 16.45 4.36
CA GLY A 133 4.19 16.78 3.61
C GLY A 133 3.03 17.28 4.49
N LEU A 134 2.80 16.66 5.65
CA LEU A 134 1.76 17.10 6.59
C LEU A 134 2.02 18.50 7.15
N GLU A 135 3.27 18.78 7.56
CA GLU A 135 3.66 20.09 8.09
C GLU A 135 3.55 21.16 7.00
N GLY A 136 4.07 20.89 5.81
CA GLY A 136 3.93 21.77 4.64
C GLY A 136 2.47 22.04 4.28
N GLY A 137 1.61 21.02 4.32
CA GLY A 137 0.17 21.16 4.07
C GLY A 137 -0.52 22.07 5.10
N ILE A 138 -0.20 21.93 6.40
CA ILE A 138 -0.73 22.80 7.46
C ILE A 138 -0.28 24.25 7.24
N HIS A 139 0.99 24.47 6.93
CA HIS A 139 1.52 25.81 6.65
C HIS A 139 0.85 26.44 5.43
N ALA A 140 0.68 25.68 4.34
CA ALA A 140 0.01 26.15 3.14
C ALA A 140 -1.45 26.55 3.40
N VAL A 141 -2.21 25.72 4.14
CA VAL A 141 -3.60 26.05 4.51
C VAL A 141 -3.67 27.30 5.39
N ARG A 142 -2.72 27.46 6.32
CA ARG A 142 -2.65 28.65 7.17
C ARG A 142 -2.38 29.92 6.36
N GLU A 143 -1.41 29.89 5.46
CA GLU A 143 -1.07 31.03 4.60
C GLU A 143 -2.25 31.42 3.68
N LEU A 144 -2.93 30.42 3.11
CA LEU A 144 -4.15 30.65 2.32
C LEU A 144 -5.26 31.29 3.17
N TRP A 145 -5.44 30.83 4.41
CA TRP A 145 -6.42 31.40 5.32
C TRP A 145 -6.12 32.85 5.66
N GLU A 146 -4.87 33.17 5.98
CA GLU A 146 -4.41 34.54 6.26
C GLU A 146 -4.59 35.45 5.04
N THR A 147 -4.28 34.95 3.84
CA THR A 147 -4.46 35.67 2.57
C THR A 147 -5.92 35.97 2.30
N PHE A 148 -6.80 34.97 2.37
CA PHE A 148 -8.24 35.16 2.14
C PHE A 148 -8.88 36.06 3.19
N THR A 149 -8.41 36.00 4.45
CA THR A 149 -8.86 36.91 5.50
C THR A 149 -8.55 38.36 5.14
N GLN A 150 -7.32 38.63 4.66
CA GLN A 150 -6.90 39.97 4.23
C GLN A 150 -7.68 40.45 3.01
N GLU A 151 -7.89 39.58 2.01
CA GLU A 151 -8.59 39.93 0.77
C GLU A 151 -10.10 40.19 0.97
N ALA A 152 -10.72 39.45 1.91
CA ALA A 152 -12.12 39.60 2.26
C ALA A 152 -12.38 40.90 3.03
N GLY A 153 -11.53 41.23 4.02
CA GLY A 153 -11.76 42.37 4.92
C GLY A 153 -13.17 42.33 5.51
N ASP A 154 -13.87 43.47 5.45
CA ASP A 154 -15.28 43.57 5.88
C ASP A 154 -16.28 43.37 4.71
N ASN A 155 -15.83 42.96 3.53
CA ASN A 155 -16.71 42.82 2.35
C ASN A 155 -17.48 41.47 2.39
N PRO A 156 -18.81 41.48 2.59
CA PRO A 156 -19.59 40.25 2.63
C PRO A 156 -19.63 39.48 1.30
N GLU A 157 -19.38 40.14 0.16
CA GLU A 157 -19.32 39.48 -1.15
C GLU A 157 -18.05 38.61 -1.33
N LYS A 158 -17.08 38.74 -0.44
CA LYS A 158 -15.82 37.99 -0.44
C LYS A 158 -15.71 36.97 0.70
N ALA A 159 -16.84 36.59 1.29
CA ALA A 159 -16.85 35.57 2.34
C ALA A 159 -16.28 34.24 1.82
N PHE A 160 -15.48 33.58 2.65
CA PHE A 160 -14.88 32.28 2.36
C PHE A 160 -15.02 31.34 3.56
N GLY A 161 -14.76 30.06 3.35
CA GLY A 161 -14.83 29.04 4.40
C GLY A 161 -14.17 27.75 3.96
N THR A 162 -14.17 26.75 4.86
CA THR A 162 -13.64 25.41 4.58
C THR A 162 -14.77 24.43 4.30
N LEU A 163 -14.53 23.51 3.35
CA LEU A 163 -15.39 22.37 3.08
C LEU A 163 -14.64 21.09 3.46
N LEU A 164 -15.16 20.38 4.45
CA LEU A 164 -14.65 19.07 4.85
C LEU A 164 -15.42 17.98 4.12
N ILE A 165 -14.70 17.12 3.40
CA ILE A 165 -15.24 15.97 2.67
C ILE A 165 -14.57 14.72 3.23
N ASP A 166 -15.38 13.76 3.68
CA ASP A 166 -14.92 12.44 4.11
C ASP A 166 -15.56 11.35 3.26
N ALA A 167 -14.78 10.32 2.96
CA ALA A 167 -15.25 9.18 2.18
C ALA A 167 -15.68 8.05 3.11
N GLU A 168 -16.96 7.69 3.06
CA GLU A 168 -17.48 6.57 3.84
C GLU A 168 -16.81 5.26 3.39
N ASN A 169 -16.16 4.59 4.35
CA ASN A 169 -15.59 3.27 4.15
C ASN A 169 -14.65 3.15 2.92
N ALA A 170 -13.83 4.19 2.69
CA ALA A 170 -13.08 4.40 1.47
C ALA A 170 -12.29 3.18 0.96
N PHE A 171 -11.61 2.45 1.85
CA PHE A 171 -10.82 1.27 1.47
C PHE A 171 -11.67 0.14 0.89
N ASN A 172 -12.93 -0.01 1.35
CA ASN A 172 -13.86 -1.04 0.90
C ASN A 172 -14.70 -0.61 -0.30
N ALA A 173 -15.05 0.67 -0.35
CA ALA A 173 -15.85 1.23 -1.43
C ALA A 173 -15.05 1.48 -2.71
N VAL A 174 -13.71 1.41 -2.66
CA VAL A 174 -12.86 1.69 -3.82
C VAL A 174 -13.10 0.67 -4.94
N ASN A 175 -13.33 1.17 -6.15
CA ASN A 175 -13.47 0.31 -7.32
C ASN A 175 -12.09 -0.28 -7.69
N ARG A 176 -11.96 -1.61 -7.52
CA ARG A 176 -10.72 -2.36 -7.78
C ARG A 176 -10.18 -2.15 -9.20
N THR A 177 -11.06 -2.22 -10.20
CA THR A 177 -10.68 -2.06 -11.62
C THR A 177 -10.15 -0.66 -11.89
N ALA A 178 -10.86 0.37 -11.41
CA ALA A 178 -10.43 1.76 -11.55
C ALA A 178 -9.09 2.02 -10.85
N ARG A 179 -8.89 1.47 -9.64
CA ARG A 179 -7.63 1.59 -8.89
C ARG A 179 -6.46 0.96 -9.65
N LEU A 180 -6.63 -0.26 -10.15
CA LEU A 180 -5.58 -0.96 -10.92
C LEU A 180 -5.29 -0.28 -12.26
N TRP A 181 -6.33 0.25 -12.92
CA TRP A 181 -6.18 1.04 -14.13
C TRP A 181 -5.41 2.34 -13.88
N ASN A 182 -5.76 3.08 -12.81
CA ASN A 182 -5.04 4.29 -12.43
C ASN A 182 -3.59 3.99 -12.06
N ALA A 183 -3.32 2.88 -11.37
CA ALA A 183 -1.94 2.44 -11.09
C ALA A 183 -1.16 2.17 -12.39
N ARG A 184 -1.78 1.59 -13.42
CA ARG A 184 -1.13 1.37 -14.72
C ARG A 184 -0.73 2.68 -15.42
N ILE A 185 -1.48 3.75 -15.21
CA ILE A 185 -1.24 5.06 -15.83
C ILE A 185 -0.27 5.89 -14.98
N LEU A 186 -0.52 6.00 -13.67
CA LEU A 186 0.20 6.91 -12.78
C LEU A 186 1.44 6.29 -12.15
N TRP A 187 1.50 4.96 -12.02
CA TRP A 187 2.59 4.24 -11.38
C TRP A 187 2.97 2.97 -12.14
N PRO A 188 3.38 3.10 -13.43
CA PRO A 188 3.49 2.00 -14.36
C PRO A 188 4.47 0.91 -13.90
N ARG A 189 5.59 1.27 -13.28
CA ARG A 189 6.64 0.32 -12.84
C ARG A 189 6.18 -0.62 -11.73
N ALA A 190 5.30 -0.17 -10.84
CA ALA A 190 4.70 -1.00 -9.79
C ALA A 190 3.38 -1.68 -10.22
N SER A 191 2.80 -1.26 -11.36
CA SER A 191 1.43 -1.62 -11.73
C SER A 191 1.18 -3.12 -11.90
N THR A 192 2.10 -3.86 -12.49
CA THR A 192 1.99 -5.33 -12.64
C THR A 192 2.04 -6.05 -11.30
N PHE A 193 2.92 -5.60 -10.39
CA PHE A 193 3.02 -6.14 -9.03
C PHE A 193 1.69 -5.92 -8.28
N LEU A 194 1.15 -4.70 -8.37
CA LEU A 194 -0.16 -4.37 -7.78
C LEU A 194 -1.29 -5.20 -8.41
N PHE A 195 -1.27 -5.42 -9.72
CA PHE A 195 -2.25 -6.26 -10.40
C PHE A 195 -2.22 -7.70 -9.88
N ASN A 196 -1.03 -8.30 -9.74
CA ASN A 196 -0.87 -9.61 -9.15
C ASN A 196 -1.35 -9.67 -7.69
N CYS A 197 -1.20 -8.58 -6.93
CA CYS A 197 -1.62 -8.53 -5.54
C CYS A 197 -3.13 -8.33 -5.31
N TYR A 198 -3.79 -7.62 -6.23
CA TYR A 198 -5.13 -7.08 -5.96
C TYR A 198 -6.19 -7.45 -7.00
N ARG A 199 -5.89 -8.20 -8.06
CA ARG A 199 -6.91 -8.58 -9.06
C ARG A 199 -7.97 -9.54 -8.52
N GLY A 200 -7.59 -10.43 -7.60
CA GLY A 200 -8.45 -11.48 -7.07
C GLY A 200 -8.96 -11.20 -5.66
N ASP A 201 -9.89 -12.03 -5.21
CA ASP A 201 -10.39 -12.00 -3.84
C ASP A 201 -9.49 -12.87 -2.94
N ALA A 202 -8.94 -12.27 -1.90
CA ALA A 202 -8.10 -12.95 -0.93
C ALA A 202 -8.94 -13.64 0.14
N GLU A 203 -8.43 -14.75 0.66
CA GLU A 203 -8.98 -15.41 1.84
C GLU A 203 -8.57 -14.67 3.11
N LEU A 204 -9.55 -14.37 3.96
CA LEU A 204 -9.40 -13.68 5.23
C LEU A 204 -9.68 -14.66 6.37
N PHE A 205 -8.66 -14.93 7.18
CA PHE A 205 -8.75 -15.86 8.31
C PHE A 205 -9.03 -15.09 9.59
N LEU A 206 -10.26 -15.21 10.10
CA LEU A 206 -10.69 -14.64 11.37
C LEU A 206 -10.65 -15.71 12.45
N ARG A 207 -9.79 -15.53 13.45
CA ARG A 207 -9.74 -16.42 14.61
C ARG A 207 -10.71 -15.94 15.68
N GLY A 208 -11.67 -16.80 16.01
CA GLY A 208 -12.61 -16.60 17.12
C GLY A 208 -12.40 -17.61 18.23
N THR A 209 -13.20 -17.47 19.29
CA THR A 209 -13.19 -18.38 20.45
C THR A 209 -13.57 -19.83 20.10
N HIS A 210 -14.33 -20.04 19.02
CA HIS A 210 -14.85 -21.34 18.60
C HIS A 210 -14.17 -21.92 17.35
N GLY A 211 -13.07 -21.32 16.90
CA GLY A 211 -12.33 -21.78 15.72
C GLY A 211 -12.01 -20.64 14.75
N THR A 212 -11.58 -21.02 13.54
CA THR A 212 -11.24 -20.07 12.47
C THR A 212 -12.38 -20.01 11.46
N THR A 213 -12.85 -18.80 11.18
CA THR A 213 -13.79 -18.51 10.09
C THR A 213 -13.02 -17.92 8.92
N THR A 214 -13.28 -18.42 7.72
CA THR A 214 -12.71 -17.88 6.49
C THR A 214 -13.75 -17.03 5.78
N ILE A 215 -13.38 -15.81 5.42
CA ILE A 215 -14.22 -14.83 4.71
C ILE A 215 -13.50 -14.42 3.43
N SER A 216 -14.23 -14.19 2.34
CA SER A 216 -13.65 -13.64 1.11
C SER A 216 -13.54 -12.12 1.20
N SER A 217 -12.44 -11.54 0.71
CA SER A 217 -12.31 -10.08 0.58
C SER A 217 -13.30 -9.44 -0.43
N ARG A 218 -14.16 -10.25 -1.07
CA ARG A 218 -15.26 -9.77 -1.90
C ARG A 218 -16.41 -9.18 -1.09
N GLU A 219 -16.59 -9.64 0.16
CA GLU A 219 -17.67 -9.19 1.05
C GLU A 219 -17.37 -7.81 1.70
N GLY A 220 -16.41 -7.08 1.14
CA GLY A 220 -15.73 -5.96 1.76
C GLY A 220 -14.33 -6.37 2.26
N TRP A 221 -13.52 -5.37 2.59
CA TRP A 221 -12.17 -5.50 3.15
C TRP A 221 -11.11 -5.80 2.08
N THR A 222 -10.98 -4.85 1.14
CA THR A 222 -9.97 -4.74 0.07
C THR A 222 -8.57 -4.43 0.54
#